data_AF-A0A7C1R5K0-F1
#
_entry.id   AF-A0A7C1R5K0-F1
#
_cell.length_a   1.000
_cell.length_b   1.000
_cell.length_c   1.000
_cell.angle_alpha   90.00
_cell.angle_beta   90.00
_cell.angle_gamma   90.00
#
_symmetry.space_group_name_H-M   'P 1'
#
loop_
_entity.id
_entity.type
_entity.pdbx_description
1 polymer ?
#
loop_
_entity_poly.entity_id
_entity_poly.type
_entity_poly.pdbx_seq_one_letter_code
_entity_poly.pdbx_strand_id
1 'polypeptide(L)'
;MKNEKKNMKKTTRSIAFFLIFSTIVLPILPAFTVAQDGTVIFRRSTASLVGDWDPAITDWYNALVGSYLYNALEYPIGTPIYSSAGLDYPIGDEWIPILVTDWILEPWPEENNSVGFVNTGGYKSTTFTLREGVTFTDGSAWNATVFKWNIDRVHLINGNYTGMAYGNDEWEEQEGNLLGTMLVEDNKAYFTASWNNSEYDSPNLGLLEPSILPDVLDYAWYDLGPNASLVDYPGVTILANNTVRNPNPYGGWDNVSSAAIHWAPYDRYPGVAKVEILVNQASGGTIKVYHNTWSSAMGTFVNYPMLSYQAYKDEYTVHGIYGYENGVKDASNPTIVDHMIGTGPYVYVEHDETGTPPGGYLLKNENYWNKTALEADGLFEVDRVEIIKFPAGELGADAQNTAMLTHAIDFAWDSMFQPLDYNAVVNNPNIRYEEQAASEYKTNVVLNAINETW
;
A
#
# COMPACT_ATOMS: atom_id res chain seq x y z
N MET A 1 -50.45 23.99 -52.82
CA MET A 1 -49.12 24.64 -52.93
C MET A 1 -48.83 25.81 -51.98
N LYS A 2 -49.58 26.95 -51.95
CA LYS A 2 -49.23 28.08 -51.07
C LYS A 2 -49.48 27.82 -49.57
N ASN A 3 -50.49 27.02 -49.22
CA ASN A 3 -50.82 26.67 -47.83
C ASN A 3 -49.93 25.53 -47.26
N GLU A 4 -49.47 24.58 -48.07
CA GLU A 4 -48.57 23.51 -47.63
C GLU A 4 -47.19 24.04 -47.25
N LYS A 5 -46.62 24.96 -48.05
CA LYS A 5 -45.32 25.60 -47.71
C LYS A 5 -45.37 26.40 -46.41
N LYS A 6 -46.53 26.96 -46.04
CA LYS A 6 -46.71 27.72 -44.79
C LYS A 6 -46.78 26.79 -43.57
N ASN A 7 -47.48 25.66 -43.69
CA ASN A 7 -47.55 24.66 -42.62
C ASN A 7 -46.20 23.96 -42.42
N MET A 8 -45.51 23.58 -43.50
CA MET A 8 -44.20 22.94 -43.42
C MET A 8 -43.15 23.83 -42.74
N LYS A 9 -43.12 25.14 -43.04
CA LYS A 9 -42.24 26.10 -42.33
C LYS A 9 -42.55 26.25 -40.84
N LYS A 10 -43.81 26.04 -40.42
CA LYS A 10 -44.21 26.10 -39.01
C LYS A 10 -43.74 24.84 -38.28
N THR A 11 -43.93 23.67 -38.88
CA THR A 11 -43.49 22.38 -38.34
C THR A 11 -41.97 22.27 -38.24
N THR A 12 -41.22 22.73 -39.24
CA THR A 12 -39.75 22.74 -39.20
C THR A 12 -39.19 23.67 -38.12
N ARG A 13 -39.84 24.81 -37.86
CA ARG A 13 -39.44 25.74 -36.78
C ARG A 13 -39.76 25.17 -35.40
N SER A 14 -40.88 24.46 -35.24
CA SER A 14 -41.21 23.77 -33.98
C SER A 14 -40.26 22.60 -33.71
N ILE A 15 -39.89 21.81 -34.72
CA ILE A 15 -38.93 20.70 -34.57
C ILE A 15 -37.53 21.23 -34.25
N ALA A 16 -37.07 22.29 -34.93
CA ALA A 16 -35.78 22.92 -34.61
C ALA A 16 -35.76 23.53 -33.20
N PHE A 17 -36.87 24.13 -32.75
CA PHE A 17 -36.98 24.63 -31.38
C PHE A 17 -36.94 23.49 -30.36
N PHE A 18 -37.67 22.39 -30.58
CA PHE A 18 -37.64 21.22 -29.70
C PHE A 18 -36.27 20.53 -29.65
N LEU A 19 -35.58 20.41 -30.79
CA LEU A 19 -34.22 19.85 -30.85
C LEU A 19 -33.20 20.72 -30.12
N ILE A 20 -33.27 22.04 -30.30
CA ILE A 20 -32.38 22.99 -29.60
C ILE A 20 -32.69 23.02 -28.09
N PHE A 21 -33.97 22.97 -27.71
CA PHE A 21 -34.38 22.91 -26.30
C PHE A 21 -33.95 21.58 -25.65
N SER A 22 -34.05 20.45 -26.37
CA SER A 22 -33.58 19.16 -25.85
C SER A 22 -32.06 19.12 -25.72
N THR A 23 -31.29 19.68 -26.66
CA THR A 23 -29.82 19.65 -26.59
C THR A 23 -29.23 20.64 -25.59
N ILE A 24 -29.95 21.71 -25.24
CA ILE A 24 -29.48 22.70 -24.25
C ILE A 24 -29.97 22.37 -22.85
N VAL A 25 -31.19 21.85 -22.68
CA VAL A 25 -31.78 21.62 -21.36
C VAL A 25 -31.47 20.23 -20.79
N LEU A 26 -31.38 19.17 -21.61
CA LEU A 26 -31.06 17.82 -21.09
C LEU A 26 -29.67 17.69 -20.45
N PRO A 27 -28.59 18.36 -20.89
CA PRO A 27 -27.32 18.31 -20.17
C PRO A 27 -27.25 19.25 -18.94
N ILE A 28 -28.32 20.01 -18.64
CA ILE A 28 -28.39 20.94 -17.49
C ILE A 28 -29.42 20.47 -16.44
N LEU A 29 -30.18 19.40 -16.71
CA LEU A 29 -30.93 18.75 -15.65
C LEU A 29 -29.90 18.07 -14.73
N PRO A 30 -29.86 18.39 -13.42
CA PRO A 30 -29.15 17.52 -12.48
C PRO A 30 -29.70 16.12 -12.71
N ALA A 31 -28.81 15.13 -12.81
CA ALA A 31 -29.24 13.75 -12.77
C ALA A 31 -30.11 13.62 -11.53
N PHE A 32 -31.41 13.39 -11.71
CA PHE A 32 -32.27 13.06 -10.59
C PHE A 32 -31.84 11.65 -10.18
N THR A 33 -30.89 11.58 -9.25
CA THR A 33 -30.72 10.43 -8.40
C THR A 33 -32.05 10.26 -7.69
N VAL A 34 -32.83 9.30 -8.16
CA VAL A 34 -33.96 8.82 -7.39
C VAL A 34 -33.32 8.23 -6.15
N ALA A 35 -33.46 8.91 -5.00
CA ALA A 35 -33.07 8.34 -3.72
C ALA A 35 -33.73 6.96 -3.63
N GLN A 36 -32.92 5.90 -3.75
CA GLN A 36 -33.36 4.58 -3.36
C GLN A 36 -33.54 4.67 -1.85
N ASP A 37 -34.77 4.49 -1.38
CA ASP A 37 -35.12 4.41 0.06
C ASP A 37 -34.55 3.12 0.72
N GLY A 38 -33.35 2.70 0.33
CA GLY A 38 -32.68 1.51 0.83
C GLY A 38 -31.16 1.67 0.74
N THR A 39 -30.46 0.97 1.64
CA THR A 39 -28.98 0.89 1.66
C THR A 39 -28.46 0.46 0.30
N VAL A 40 -27.60 1.27 -0.30
CA VAL A 40 -26.92 0.92 -1.55
C VAL A 40 -25.77 -0.02 -1.23
N ILE A 41 -25.87 -1.27 -1.68
CA ILE A 41 -24.89 -2.32 -1.41
C ILE A 41 -24.15 -2.65 -2.69
N PHE A 42 -22.82 -2.60 -2.65
CA PHE A 42 -21.94 -3.09 -3.71
C PHE A 42 -21.30 -4.41 -3.30
N ARG A 43 -21.53 -5.45 -4.10
CA ARG A 43 -21.06 -6.83 -3.86
C ARG A 43 -19.92 -7.16 -4.80
N ARG A 44 -18.74 -7.42 -4.24
CA ARG A 44 -17.56 -7.84 -5.00
C ARG A 44 -17.12 -9.24 -4.63
N SER A 45 -16.70 -10.01 -5.62
CA SER A 45 -16.14 -11.33 -5.39
C SER A 45 -14.67 -11.30 -4.98
N THR A 46 -14.22 -12.39 -4.35
CA THR A 46 -12.80 -12.73 -4.19
C THR A 46 -12.64 -14.25 -4.13
N ALA A 47 -11.56 -14.79 -4.71
CA ALA A 47 -11.10 -16.16 -4.43
C ALA A 47 -10.00 -16.21 -3.37
N SER A 48 -9.39 -15.06 -3.08
CA SER A 48 -8.22 -15.00 -2.21
C SER A 48 -8.61 -15.33 -0.77
N LEU A 49 -7.68 -15.94 -0.06
CA LEU A 49 -7.77 -16.08 1.39
C LEU A 49 -7.51 -14.72 2.04
N VAL A 50 -8.04 -14.50 3.24
CA VAL A 50 -7.57 -13.38 4.07
C VAL A 50 -6.14 -13.68 4.51
N GLY A 51 -5.25 -12.71 4.32
CA GLY A 51 -3.89 -12.75 4.87
C GLY A 51 -3.82 -11.93 6.16
N ASP A 52 -2.63 -11.45 6.50
CA ASP A 52 -2.46 -10.60 7.67
C ASP A 52 -3.08 -9.21 7.48
N TRP A 53 -3.59 -8.63 8.56
CA TRP A 53 -4.24 -7.32 8.61
C TRP A 53 -3.28 -6.14 8.48
N ASP A 54 -1.99 -6.43 8.40
CA ASP A 54 -0.92 -5.46 8.40
C ASP A 54 -0.19 -5.35 7.06
N PRO A 55 -0.27 -4.19 6.38
CA PRO A 55 0.47 -3.92 5.16
C PRO A 55 1.99 -4.13 5.26
N ALA A 56 2.59 -4.12 6.46
CA ALA A 56 4.03 -4.37 6.63
C ALA A 56 4.42 -5.83 6.35
N ILE A 57 3.56 -6.79 6.71
CA ILE A 57 3.83 -8.25 6.67
C ILE A 57 2.92 -9.01 5.72
N THR A 58 1.84 -8.39 5.25
CA THR A 58 0.88 -9.03 4.34
C THR A 58 1.46 -9.19 2.94
N ASP A 59 1.16 -10.30 2.27
CA ASP A 59 1.43 -10.48 0.83
C ASP A 59 0.48 -9.61 0.00
N TRP A 60 0.95 -9.10 -1.14
CA TRP A 60 0.17 -8.25 -2.05
C TRP A 60 -0.97 -9.00 -2.77
N TYR A 61 -0.99 -10.34 -2.72
CA TYR A 61 -1.95 -11.19 -3.45
C TYR A 61 -3.04 -11.85 -2.58
N ASN A 62 -3.55 -11.15 -1.57
CA ASN A 62 -4.60 -11.68 -0.70
C ASN A 62 -5.90 -10.86 -0.71
N ALA A 63 -6.93 -11.38 -0.05
CA ALA A 63 -8.24 -10.74 -0.01
C ALA A 63 -8.18 -9.36 0.68
N LEU A 64 -7.26 -9.17 1.62
CA LEU A 64 -7.08 -7.89 2.31
C LEU A 64 -6.68 -6.80 1.33
N VAL A 65 -5.58 -6.99 0.61
CA VAL A 65 -5.08 -6.00 -0.35
C VAL A 65 -6.11 -5.77 -1.45
N GLY A 66 -6.62 -6.84 -2.05
CA GLY A 66 -7.54 -6.71 -3.19
C GLY A 66 -8.93 -6.17 -2.84
N SER A 67 -9.37 -6.28 -1.59
CA SER A 67 -10.80 -6.07 -1.22
C SER A 67 -11.04 -5.07 -0.10
N TYR A 68 -10.15 -5.00 0.89
CA TYR A 68 -10.39 -4.25 2.11
C TYR A 68 -9.47 -3.04 2.24
N LEU A 69 -8.18 -3.19 1.93
CA LEU A 69 -7.14 -2.20 2.16
C LEU A 69 -7.46 -0.87 1.47
N TYR A 70 -7.76 -0.87 0.18
CA TYR A 70 -8.10 0.34 -0.60
C TYR A 70 -9.39 1.02 -0.14
N ASN A 71 -10.23 0.33 0.63
CA ASN A 71 -11.48 0.86 1.16
C ASN A 71 -11.33 1.39 2.59
N ALA A 72 -10.50 0.72 3.41
CA ALA A 72 -10.33 1.02 4.83
C ALA A 72 -9.16 1.96 5.15
N LEU A 73 -8.10 1.91 4.33
CA LEU A 73 -6.88 2.71 4.50
C LEU A 73 -6.72 3.70 3.34
N GLU A 74 -5.89 4.73 3.53
CA GLU A 74 -5.45 5.61 2.45
C GLU A 74 -3.94 5.73 2.41
N TYR A 75 -3.45 6.06 1.22
CA TYR A 75 -2.05 6.36 0.96
C TYR A 75 -1.75 7.85 1.22
N PRO A 76 -0.49 8.20 1.55
CA PRO A 76 0.00 9.58 1.49
C PRO A 76 -0.37 10.28 0.19
N ILE A 77 -0.10 9.61 -0.93
CA ILE A 77 -0.22 10.15 -2.28
C ILE A 77 -0.82 9.06 -3.17
N GLY A 78 -1.65 9.47 -4.12
CA GLY A 78 -2.14 8.60 -5.17
C GLY A 78 -1.24 8.66 -6.41
N THR A 79 -1.15 7.55 -7.13
CA THR A 79 -0.51 7.50 -8.45
C THR A 79 -1.55 7.19 -9.53
N PRO A 80 -1.53 7.88 -10.68
CA PRO A 80 -2.40 7.56 -11.80
C PRO A 80 -2.21 6.10 -12.24
N ILE A 81 -3.28 5.46 -12.70
CA ILE A 81 -3.25 4.09 -13.23
C ILE A 81 -2.23 3.93 -14.37
N TYR A 82 -2.03 4.99 -15.16
CA TYR A 82 -1.07 5.03 -16.27
C TYR A 82 0.11 5.96 -15.98
N SER A 83 0.60 5.94 -14.74
CA SER A 83 1.79 6.71 -14.37
C SER A 83 3.00 6.29 -15.21
N SER A 84 3.79 7.26 -15.65
CA SER A 84 5.08 7.01 -16.31
C SER A 84 6.18 6.65 -15.32
N ALA A 85 5.87 6.65 -14.00
CA ALA A 85 6.81 6.44 -12.91
C ALA A 85 8.03 7.38 -12.97
N GLY A 86 7.82 8.60 -13.44
CA GLY A 86 8.88 9.60 -13.56
C GLY A 86 9.70 9.54 -14.86
N LEU A 87 9.29 8.72 -15.84
CA LEU A 87 10.01 8.57 -17.12
C LEU A 87 9.68 9.69 -18.12
N ASP A 88 8.40 10.09 -18.21
CA ASP A 88 7.92 11.10 -19.15
C ASP A 88 7.86 12.49 -18.53
N TYR A 89 7.63 12.56 -17.21
CA TYR A 89 7.53 13.79 -16.42
C TYR A 89 8.25 13.61 -15.09
N PRO A 90 8.63 14.69 -14.38
CA PRO A 90 9.07 14.57 -13.00
C PRO A 90 8.02 13.82 -12.17
N ILE A 91 8.42 12.81 -11.40
CA ILE A 91 7.45 11.94 -10.69
C ILE A 91 6.50 12.71 -9.77
N GLY A 92 6.97 13.81 -9.16
CA GLY A 92 6.15 14.69 -8.34
C GLY A 92 5.04 15.40 -9.11
N ASP A 93 5.14 15.54 -10.43
CA ASP A 93 4.08 16.15 -11.25
C ASP A 93 2.94 15.16 -11.56
N GLU A 94 3.19 13.86 -11.40
CA GLU A 94 2.19 12.81 -11.60
C GLU A 94 1.41 12.47 -10.33
N TRP A 95 1.92 12.88 -9.17
CA TRP A 95 1.35 12.56 -7.87
C TRP A 95 0.00 13.24 -7.61
N ILE A 96 -0.94 12.48 -7.05
CA ILE A 96 -2.30 12.92 -6.73
C ILE A 96 -2.40 13.15 -5.22
N PRO A 97 -2.77 14.36 -4.75
CA PRO A 97 -2.92 14.62 -3.32
C PRO A 97 -4.00 13.76 -2.64
N ILE A 98 -3.61 12.98 -1.62
CA ILE A 98 -4.53 12.23 -0.74
C ILE A 98 -4.30 12.71 0.69
N LEU A 99 -3.57 11.98 1.55
CA LEU A 99 -3.25 12.39 2.92
C LEU A 99 -2.14 13.45 2.99
N VAL A 100 -1.43 13.65 1.88
CA VAL A 100 -0.45 14.71 1.64
C VAL A 100 -1.01 15.66 0.58
N THR A 101 -0.81 16.96 0.80
CA THR A 101 -1.34 18.02 -0.07
C THR A 101 -0.28 18.69 -0.95
N ASP A 102 0.99 18.61 -0.56
CA ASP A 102 2.10 19.25 -1.24
C ASP A 102 3.42 18.53 -0.93
N TRP A 103 4.39 18.63 -1.84
CA TRP A 103 5.70 17.99 -1.69
C TRP A 103 6.83 18.82 -2.30
N ILE A 104 8.00 18.72 -1.67
CA ILE A 104 9.25 19.27 -2.17
C ILE A 104 10.26 18.14 -2.30
N LEU A 105 10.74 17.93 -3.52
CA LEU A 105 11.72 16.92 -3.85
C LEU A 105 13.13 17.54 -3.85
N GLU A 106 14.03 17.01 -3.02
CA GLU A 106 15.46 17.36 -3.02
C GLU A 106 16.21 16.25 -3.77
N PRO A 107 16.62 16.46 -5.04
CA PRO A 107 17.36 15.45 -5.79
C PRO A 107 18.75 15.25 -5.20
N TRP A 108 19.28 14.05 -5.34
CA TRP A 108 20.71 13.83 -5.14
C TRP A 108 21.53 14.54 -6.24
N PRO A 109 22.78 14.98 -5.95
CA PRO A 109 23.67 15.48 -6.98
C PRO A 109 24.09 14.34 -7.92
N GLU A 110 24.26 14.64 -9.21
CA GLU A 110 24.89 13.71 -10.15
C GLU A 110 26.32 13.41 -9.71
N GLU A 111 26.63 12.13 -9.52
CA GLU A 111 27.94 11.69 -9.06
C GLU A 111 28.34 10.40 -9.76
N ASN A 112 29.63 10.30 -10.12
CA ASN A 112 30.20 9.07 -10.65
C ASN A 112 30.51 8.13 -9.49
N ASN A 113 30.10 6.87 -9.60
CA ASN A 113 30.56 5.84 -8.69
C ASN A 113 31.95 5.32 -9.06
N SER A 114 32.47 4.42 -8.23
CA SER A 114 33.81 3.83 -8.39
C SER A 114 34.00 3.01 -9.67
N VAL A 115 32.91 2.64 -10.36
CA VAL A 115 32.94 1.89 -11.63
C VAL A 115 32.63 2.74 -12.86
N GLY A 116 32.52 4.08 -12.70
CA GLY A 116 32.31 5.02 -13.79
C GLY A 116 30.86 5.14 -14.28
N PHE A 117 29.90 4.60 -13.53
CA PHE A 117 28.48 4.83 -13.74
C PHE A 117 28.06 6.13 -13.07
N VAL A 118 27.22 6.92 -13.77
CA VAL A 118 26.70 8.20 -13.27
C VAL A 118 25.36 7.92 -12.60
N ASN A 119 25.27 8.16 -11.29
CA ASN A 119 23.99 8.10 -10.60
C ASN A 119 23.16 9.35 -10.97
N THR A 120 21.96 9.14 -11.50
CA THR A 120 21.03 10.21 -11.92
C THR A 120 19.61 9.92 -11.43
N GLY A 121 18.81 10.97 -11.18
CA GLY A 121 17.34 10.85 -11.03
C GLY A 121 16.79 10.43 -9.66
N GLY A 122 17.65 10.13 -8.68
CA GLY A 122 17.23 9.79 -7.31
C GLY A 122 16.97 11.02 -6.44
N TYR A 123 16.14 10.84 -5.41
CA TYR A 123 15.84 11.89 -4.41
C TYR A 123 16.56 11.61 -3.10
N LYS A 124 17.28 12.63 -2.61
CA LYS A 124 17.91 12.63 -1.29
C LYS A 124 16.89 12.71 -0.18
N SER A 125 15.88 13.54 -0.38
CA SER A 125 14.78 13.66 0.56
C SER A 125 13.53 14.20 -0.09
N THR A 126 12.41 13.89 0.54
CA THR A 126 11.10 14.43 0.19
C THR A 126 10.50 15.10 1.41
N THR A 127 10.11 16.37 1.28
CA THR A 127 9.37 17.09 2.32
C THR A 127 7.89 17.10 1.96
N PHE A 128 7.04 16.60 2.85
CA PHE A 128 5.59 16.49 2.65
C PHE A 128 4.84 17.46 3.56
N THR A 129 3.81 18.10 3.01
CA THR A 129 2.79 18.84 3.77
C THR A 129 1.56 17.96 3.94
N LEU A 130 1.27 17.56 5.18
CA LEU A 130 0.18 16.64 5.50
C LEU A 130 -1.17 17.37 5.49
N ARG A 131 -2.22 16.70 5.04
CA ARG A 131 -3.59 17.21 5.03
C ARG A 131 -4.10 17.44 6.46
N GLU A 132 -4.65 18.61 6.72
CA GLU A 132 -5.35 18.91 7.96
C GLU A 132 -6.81 18.42 7.94
N GLY A 133 -7.38 18.15 9.11
CA GLY A 133 -8.79 17.77 9.25
C GLY A 133 -9.11 16.32 8.91
N VAL A 134 -8.09 15.48 8.76
CA VAL A 134 -8.26 14.03 8.54
C VAL A 134 -8.23 13.28 9.87
N THR A 135 -9.14 12.33 10.01
CA THR A 135 -9.23 11.43 11.17
C THR A 135 -9.25 9.98 10.71
N PHE A 136 -8.66 9.11 11.53
CA PHE A 136 -8.86 7.67 11.45
C PHE A 136 -10.29 7.31 11.86
N THR A 137 -10.73 6.10 11.52
CA THR A 137 -12.07 5.59 11.85
C THR A 137 -12.31 5.41 13.35
N ASP A 138 -11.25 5.37 14.16
CA ASP A 138 -11.30 5.43 15.64
C ASP A 138 -11.43 6.86 16.20
N GLY A 139 -11.45 7.89 15.33
CA GLY A 139 -11.53 9.30 15.69
C GLY A 139 -10.20 9.96 16.03
N SER A 140 -9.09 9.22 16.05
CA SER A 140 -7.76 9.79 16.23
C SER A 140 -7.34 10.61 15.01
N ALA A 141 -6.47 11.61 15.21
CA ALA A 141 -6.10 12.54 14.16
C ALA A 141 -4.92 12.05 13.32
N TRP A 142 -4.98 12.28 12.01
CA TRP A 142 -3.84 12.15 11.11
C TRP A 142 -2.87 13.33 11.28
N ASN A 143 -1.60 13.06 11.61
CA ASN A 143 -0.56 14.08 11.78
C ASN A 143 0.85 13.51 11.57
N ALA A 144 1.86 14.38 11.73
CA ALA A 144 3.27 14.04 11.50
C ALA A 144 3.81 12.93 12.42
N THR A 145 3.34 12.84 13.67
CA THR A 145 3.67 11.71 14.57
C THR A 145 3.17 10.39 13.98
N VAL A 146 1.94 10.36 13.45
CA VAL A 146 1.37 9.14 12.86
C VAL A 146 2.05 8.75 11.56
N PHE A 147 2.33 9.70 10.67
CA PHE A 147 3.08 9.44 9.44
C PHE A 147 4.46 8.85 9.75
N LYS A 148 5.17 9.47 10.69
CA LYS A 148 6.49 9.01 11.14
C LYS A 148 6.44 7.59 11.65
N TRP A 149 5.52 7.31 12.59
CA TRP A 149 5.40 5.99 13.20
C TRP A 149 5.11 4.90 12.17
N ASN A 150 4.24 5.14 11.19
CA ASN A 150 3.92 4.15 10.17
C ASN A 150 5.15 3.74 9.34
N ILE A 151 5.98 4.69 8.91
CA ILE A 151 7.21 4.38 8.16
C ILE A 151 8.23 3.69 9.06
N ASP A 152 8.47 4.23 10.25
CA ASP A 152 9.45 3.66 11.18
C ASP A 152 9.10 2.22 11.53
N ARG A 153 7.81 1.96 11.79
CA ARG A 153 7.28 0.62 12.10
C ARG A 153 7.57 -0.39 11.01
N VAL A 154 7.41 -0.03 9.73
CA VAL A 154 7.72 -0.96 8.63
C VAL A 154 9.18 -1.40 8.71
N HIS A 155 10.10 -0.47 8.94
CA HIS A 155 11.51 -0.81 9.09
C HIS A 155 11.77 -1.65 10.34
N LEU A 156 11.18 -1.29 11.49
CA LEU A 156 11.34 -2.04 12.74
C LEU A 156 10.90 -3.50 12.60
N ILE A 157 9.81 -3.77 11.88
CA ILE A 157 9.28 -5.12 11.62
C ILE A 157 10.09 -5.81 10.51
N ASN A 158 10.14 -5.25 9.30
CA ASN A 158 10.71 -5.93 8.13
C ASN A 158 12.24 -6.02 8.14
N GLY A 159 12.91 -5.09 8.82
CA GLY A 159 14.35 -5.16 9.04
C GLY A 159 14.73 -5.96 10.28
N ASN A 160 13.76 -6.45 11.06
CA ASN A 160 13.94 -7.08 12.36
C ASN A 160 14.92 -6.31 13.26
N TYR A 161 14.87 -4.97 13.25
CA TYR A 161 15.82 -4.14 13.99
C TYR A 161 15.63 -4.24 15.50
N THR A 162 14.57 -4.87 15.98
CA THR A 162 14.36 -5.10 17.42
C THR A 162 14.77 -6.50 17.86
N GLY A 163 15.00 -7.43 16.93
CA GLY A 163 15.12 -8.86 17.23
C GLY A 163 13.80 -9.52 17.66
N MET A 164 12.67 -8.85 17.43
CA MET A 164 11.33 -9.31 17.85
C MET A 164 10.36 -9.50 16.67
N ALA A 165 10.85 -9.52 15.43
CA ALA A 165 10.00 -9.54 14.24
C ALA A 165 9.09 -10.78 14.12
N TYR A 166 9.32 -11.88 14.85
CA TYR A 166 8.36 -12.97 14.95
C TYR A 166 8.64 -13.90 16.15
N GLY A 167 7.60 -14.61 16.61
CA GLY A 167 7.65 -15.72 17.57
C GLY A 167 8.27 -17.02 17.02
N ASN A 168 9.29 -16.91 16.18
CA ASN A 168 10.14 -18.00 15.73
C ASN A 168 11.59 -17.55 15.96
N ASP A 169 12.40 -18.37 16.64
CA ASP A 169 13.81 -18.05 16.91
C ASP A 169 14.65 -17.96 15.61
N GLU A 170 14.05 -18.31 14.46
CA GLU A 170 14.61 -18.32 13.12
C GLU A 170 13.69 -17.51 12.20
N TRP A 171 14.09 -16.29 11.86
CA TRP A 171 13.42 -15.47 10.84
C TRP A 171 13.78 -16.06 9.47
N GLU A 172 12.80 -16.56 8.72
CA GLU A 172 13.02 -17.01 7.34
C GLU A 172 12.81 -15.84 6.36
N GLU A 173 13.59 -15.77 5.27
CA GLU A 173 13.51 -14.72 4.22
C GLU A 173 12.10 -14.46 3.67
N GLN A 174 11.19 -15.41 3.89
CA GLN A 174 9.81 -15.42 3.42
C GLN A 174 8.83 -14.72 4.38
N GLU A 175 9.27 -14.32 5.59
CA GLU A 175 8.38 -13.90 6.69
C GLU A 175 8.20 -12.37 6.81
N GLY A 176 8.83 -11.60 5.92
CA GLY A 176 8.52 -10.18 5.74
C GLY A 176 8.44 -9.85 4.25
N ASN A 177 7.56 -8.93 3.86
CA ASN A 177 7.48 -8.45 2.47
C ASN A 177 8.74 -7.62 2.09
N LEU A 178 9.71 -7.48 3.02
CA LEU A 178 10.97 -6.75 2.87
C LEU A 178 10.76 -5.33 2.35
N LEU A 179 9.58 -4.78 2.64
CA LEU A 179 9.14 -3.51 2.12
C LEU A 179 10.05 -2.41 2.66
N GLY A 180 10.64 -1.68 1.72
CA GLY A 180 11.56 -0.60 2.03
C GLY A 180 12.91 -1.03 2.57
N THR A 181 13.31 -2.30 2.53
CA THR A 181 14.71 -2.70 2.76
C THR A 181 15.36 -3.14 1.46
N MET A 182 16.64 -2.83 1.29
CA MET A 182 17.36 -3.03 0.02
C MET A 182 18.54 -3.97 0.24
N LEU A 183 18.71 -4.96 -0.65
CA LEU A 183 19.87 -5.85 -0.65
C LEU A 183 21.15 -5.05 -0.90
N VAL A 184 22.12 -5.21 -0.01
CA VAL A 184 23.43 -4.56 -0.14
C VAL A 184 24.15 -5.08 -1.39
N GLU A 185 24.09 -6.39 -1.65
CA GLU A 185 24.82 -7.00 -2.78
C GLU A 185 24.40 -6.45 -4.15
N ASP A 186 23.10 -6.21 -4.33
CA ASP A 186 22.54 -5.66 -5.57
C ASP A 186 22.86 -4.18 -5.75
N ASN A 187 23.01 -3.43 -4.65
CA ASN A 187 23.10 -1.98 -4.69
C ASN A 187 24.53 -1.43 -4.50
N LYS A 188 25.46 -2.21 -3.93
CA LYS A 188 26.82 -1.76 -3.57
C LYS A 188 27.60 -1.13 -4.72
N ALA A 189 27.44 -1.67 -5.94
CA ALA A 189 28.16 -1.17 -7.11
C ALA A 189 27.73 0.25 -7.51
N TYR A 190 26.57 0.71 -7.02
CA TYR A 190 25.99 2.01 -7.32
C TYR A 190 26.24 3.06 -6.22
N PHE A 191 26.94 2.73 -5.13
CA PHE A 191 27.23 3.71 -4.08
C PHE A 191 28.29 4.74 -4.52
N THR A 192 28.17 5.98 -4.02
CA THR A 192 29.12 7.09 -4.24
C THR A 192 29.46 7.76 -2.91
N ALA A 193 30.35 8.76 -2.87
CA ALA A 193 30.71 9.40 -1.59
C ALA A 193 29.54 10.18 -0.98
N SER A 194 28.68 10.79 -1.82
CA SER A 194 27.47 11.46 -1.35
C SER A 194 26.27 10.52 -1.21
N TRP A 195 26.33 9.32 -1.80
CA TRP A 195 25.24 8.33 -1.86
C TRP A 195 25.63 7.01 -1.16
N ASN A 196 26.62 7.04 -0.26
CA ASN A 196 27.00 5.87 0.52
C ASN A 196 25.94 5.66 1.60
N ASN A 197 24.94 4.87 1.24
CA ASN A 197 23.73 4.65 2.03
C ASN A 197 23.85 3.43 2.95
N SER A 198 25.08 2.95 3.09
CA SER A 198 25.49 1.88 3.96
C SER A 198 26.32 2.57 5.05
N GLU A 199 25.96 2.45 6.32
CA GLU A 199 26.77 2.99 7.43
C GLU A 199 28.18 2.34 7.53
N TYR A 200 28.53 1.48 6.57
CA TYR A 200 29.75 0.68 6.45
C TYR A 200 30.99 1.49 6.04
N ASP A 201 30.92 2.83 5.96
CA ASP A 201 32.02 3.65 5.45
C ASP A 201 32.22 4.96 6.24
N SER A 202 32.60 4.81 7.51
CA SER A 202 33.46 5.77 8.20
C SER A 202 34.90 5.27 8.18
N PRO A 203 35.89 6.16 8.03
CA PRO A 203 36.53 6.53 6.78
C PRO A 203 37.55 5.50 6.20
N ASN A 204 37.36 5.16 4.91
CA ASN A 204 38.37 4.99 3.85
C ASN A 204 39.58 4.06 4.11
N LEU A 205 39.49 2.77 3.74
CA LEU A 205 40.58 1.78 3.94
C LEU A 205 41.05 0.98 2.71
N GLY A 206 40.91 1.51 1.47
CA GLY A 206 41.69 0.98 0.33
C GLY A 206 41.64 -0.55 0.17
N LEU A 207 40.43 -1.06 -0.08
CA LEU A 207 40.02 -2.46 -0.07
C LEU A 207 41.08 -3.48 -0.56
N LEU A 208 41.74 -4.09 0.42
CA LEU A 208 41.94 -5.54 0.48
C LEU A 208 40.74 -6.14 1.22
N GLU A 209 40.36 -7.38 0.87
CA GLU A 209 39.42 -8.22 1.63
C GLU A 209 39.58 -8.01 3.14
N PRO A 210 38.49 -7.74 3.89
CA PRO A 210 38.59 -7.42 5.30
C PRO A 210 39.25 -8.59 6.05
N SER A 211 40.43 -8.33 6.62
CA SER A 211 41.18 -9.31 7.41
C SER A 211 40.62 -9.48 8.83
N ILE A 212 39.53 -8.78 9.15
CA ILE A 212 38.85 -8.78 10.44
C ILE A 212 37.37 -9.03 10.14
N LEU A 213 36.79 -10.00 10.85
CA LEU A 213 35.36 -10.32 10.78
C LEU A 213 34.53 -9.09 11.21
N PRO A 214 33.43 -8.78 10.50
CA PRO A 214 32.48 -7.77 10.94
C PRO A 214 32.02 -8.04 12.39
N ASP A 215 32.00 -7.01 13.23
CA ASP A 215 31.49 -7.06 14.60
C ASP A 215 30.07 -6.47 14.71
N VAL A 216 29.53 -6.44 15.94
CA VAL A 216 28.14 -6.04 16.21
C VAL A 216 27.86 -4.56 15.87
N LEU A 217 28.90 -3.77 15.61
CA LEU A 217 28.84 -2.38 15.17
C LEU A 217 28.77 -2.25 13.64
N ASP A 218 29.02 -3.34 12.89
CA ASP A 218 29.13 -3.33 11.43
C ASP A 218 27.83 -3.70 10.68
N TYR A 219 26.66 -3.77 11.33
CA TYR A 219 25.39 -4.18 10.71
C TYR A 219 24.29 -3.11 10.80
N ALA A 220 23.36 -3.13 9.83
CA ALA A 220 22.38 -2.08 9.56
C ALA A 220 21.61 -1.60 10.80
N TRP A 221 21.69 -0.30 11.06
CA TRP A 221 20.83 0.41 12.03
C TRP A 221 19.70 1.12 11.29
N TYR A 222 18.64 1.42 12.01
CA TYR A 222 17.61 2.36 11.55
C TYR A 222 17.62 3.61 12.43
N ASP A 223 17.72 4.79 11.82
CA ASP A 223 17.72 6.08 12.52
C ASP A 223 16.27 6.58 12.71
N LEU A 224 15.79 6.58 13.96
CA LEU A 224 14.49 7.15 14.31
C LEU A 224 14.51 8.69 14.25
N GLY A 225 15.63 9.30 13.93
CA GLY A 225 15.78 10.72 13.68
C GLY A 225 15.78 11.58 14.94
N PRO A 226 15.94 12.90 14.79
CA PRO A 226 16.08 13.82 15.92
C PRO A 226 14.78 13.99 16.73
N ASN A 227 13.63 13.61 16.16
CA ASN A 227 12.32 13.73 16.79
C ASN A 227 11.78 12.39 17.31
N ALA A 228 12.62 11.38 17.49
CA ALA A 228 12.21 10.07 18.01
C ALA A 228 11.41 10.16 19.32
N SER A 229 11.71 11.15 20.17
CA SER A 229 10.99 11.38 21.44
C SER A 229 9.57 11.93 21.29
N LEU A 230 9.12 12.30 20.08
CA LEU A 230 7.75 12.73 19.81
C LEU A 230 6.80 11.56 19.48
N VAL A 231 7.36 10.36 19.38
CA VAL A 231 6.65 9.14 19.04
C VAL A 231 7.00 8.11 20.10
N ASP A 232 6.00 7.38 20.60
CA ASP A 232 6.24 6.27 21.51
C ASP A 232 6.59 5.04 20.66
N TYR A 233 7.68 4.36 21.02
CA TYR A 233 8.04 3.06 20.44
C TYR A 233 8.10 1.99 21.54
N PRO A 234 6.95 1.51 22.05
CA PRO A 234 6.91 0.47 23.06
C PRO A 234 7.69 -0.78 22.62
N GLY A 235 8.46 -1.36 23.55
CA GLY A 235 9.31 -2.53 23.30
C GLY A 235 10.61 -2.25 22.54
N VAL A 236 10.84 -1.04 22.02
CA VAL A 236 12.04 -0.72 21.26
C VAL A 236 13.16 -0.21 22.17
N THR A 237 14.33 -0.84 22.10
CA THR A 237 15.55 -0.31 22.73
C THR A 237 16.20 0.71 21.81
N ILE A 238 15.98 1.99 22.11
CA ILE A 238 16.55 3.12 21.35
C ILE A 238 17.93 3.46 21.93
N LEU A 239 18.95 3.51 21.08
CA LEU A 239 20.31 3.89 21.47
C LEU A 239 20.45 5.41 21.66
N ALA A 240 21.54 5.84 22.30
CA ALA A 240 21.75 7.25 22.65
C ALA A 240 21.83 8.20 21.43
N ASN A 241 22.09 7.67 20.23
CA ASN A 241 22.11 8.38 18.96
C ASN A 241 20.75 8.29 18.21
N ASN A 242 19.68 7.86 18.87
CA ASN A 242 18.34 7.64 18.29
C ASN A 242 18.26 6.52 17.24
N THR A 243 19.26 5.63 17.18
CA THR A 243 19.20 4.47 16.29
C THR A 243 18.66 3.24 17.00
N VAL A 244 18.15 2.31 16.20
CA VAL A 244 17.68 0.98 16.63
C VAL A 244 18.45 -0.06 15.84
N ARG A 245 18.83 -1.16 16.51
CA ARG A 245 19.58 -2.27 15.92
C ARG A 245 19.21 -3.58 16.57
N ASN A 246 19.26 -4.65 15.77
CA ASN A 246 18.99 -5.99 16.27
C ASN A 246 20.08 -6.36 17.31
N PRO A 247 19.70 -6.81 18.53
CA PRO A 247 20.66 -7.22 19.55
C PRO A 247 21.49 -8.47 19.16
N ASN A 248 21.05 -9.25 18.17
CA ASN A 248 21.73 -10.43 17.64
C ASN A 248 21.74 -10.42 16.09
N PRO A 249 22.64 -9.65 15.46
CA PRO A 249 22.57 -9.34 14.03
C PRO A 249 23.09 -10.46 13.10
N TYR A 250 23.43 -11.65 13.62
CA TYR A 250 24.21 -12.63 12.87
C TYR A 250 23.39 -13.75 12.23
N GLY A 251 22.10 -13.89 12.55
CA GLY A 251 21.35 -15.10 12.20
C GLY A 251 22.00 -16.42 12.66
N GLY A 252 23.08 -16.36 13.47
CA GLY A 252 23.96 -17.47 13.84
C GLY A 252 25.40 -17.35 13.31
N TRP A 253 26.20 -18.41 13.55
CA TRP A 253 27.57 -18.54 13.04
C TRP A 253 27.72 -19.91 12.38
N ASP A 254 28.13 -19.94 11.11
CA ASP A 254 28.41 -21.20 10.42
C ASP A 254 29.84 -21.66 10.75
N ASN A 255 29.93 -22.68 11.60
CA ASN A 255 31.20 -23.28 12.03
C ASN A 255 31.95 -23.98 10.89
N VAL A 256 31.28 -24.37 9.81
CA VAL A 256 31.89 -25.08 8.67
C VAL A 256 32.56 -24.08 7.73
N SER A 257 31.87 -22.99 7.37
CA SER A 257 32.45 -21.90 6.58
C SER A 257 33.31 -20.95 7.42
N SER A 258 33.24 -21.04 8.76
CA SER A 258 33.88 -20.10 9.69
C SER A 258 33.48 -18.65 9.39
N ALA A 259 32.21 -18.43 9.08
CA ALA A 259 31.64 -17.14 8.72
C ALA A 259 30.33 -16.87 9.46
N ALA A 260 29.98 -15.60 9.61
CA ALA A 260 28.64 -15.21 10.04
C ALA A 260 27.62 -15.67 9.00
N ILE A 261 26.43 -16.07 9.45
CA ILE A 261 25.41 -16.52 8.53
C ILE A 261 24.69 -15.29 7.97
N HIS A 262 25.02 -14.93 6.73
CA HIS A 262 24.38 -13.83 6.02
C HIS A 262 23.01 -14.26 5.50
N TRP A 263 22.01 -14.31 6.39
CA TRP A 263 20.61 -14.39 5.98
C TRP A 263 19.98 -13.01 6.01
N ALA A 264 18.94 -12.80 5.22
CA ALA A 264 18.04 -11.68 5.44
C ALA A 264 17.50 -11.73 6.90
N PRO A 265 17.25 -10.57 7.54
CA PRO A 265 17.35 -9.21 7.00
C PRO A 265 18.76 -8.57 7.16
N TYR A 266 19.79 -9.34 7.53
CA TYR A 266 21.09 -8.83 8.00
C TYR A 266 22.03 -8.34 6.88
N ASP A 267 21.72 -8.62 5.62
CA ASP A 267 22.41 -8.16 4.41
C ASP A 267 21.66 -7.03 3.68
N ARG A 268 20.70 -6.40 4.37
CA ARG A 268 19.87 -5.32 3.83
C ARG A 268 20.01 -4.03 4.64
N TYR A 269 19.86 -2.90 3.94
CA TYR A 269 19.81 -1.57 4.56
C TYR A 269 18.42 -0.95 4.38
N PRO A 270 17.99 -0.03 5.27
CA PRO A 270 16.68 0.60 5.16
C PRO A 270 16.70 1.61 4.01
N GLY A 271 15.73 1.53 3.10
CA GLY A 271 15.57 2.41 1.94
C GLY A 271 15.13 3.84 2.32
N VAL A 272 14.52 4.02 3.48
CA VAL A 272 14.41 5.32 4.16
C VAL A 272 15.51 5.39 5.21
N ALA A 273 16.32 6.44 5.15
CA ALA A 273 17.38 6.67 6.13
C ALA A 273 16.80 7.07 7.48
N LYS A 274 15.87 8.03 7.46
CA LYS A 274 15.14 8.52 8.63
C LYS A 274 13.93 9.34 8.20
N VAL A 275 13.04 9.53 9.17
CA VAL A 275 11.90 10.46 9.06
C VAL A 275 12.00 11.55 10.13
N GLU A 276 12.00 12.81 9.71
CA GLU A 276 12.13 14.00 10.56
C GLU A 276 10.82 14.80 10.58
N ILE A 277 10.32 15.12 11.77
CA ILE A 277 9.13 15.97 11.92
C ILE A 277 9.59 17.42 11.96
N LEU A 278 9.23 18.20 10.93
CA LEU A 278 9.56 19.62 10.85
C LEU A 278 8.54 20.47 11.62
N VAL A 279 7.25 20.13 11.49
CA VAL A 279 6.15 20.80 12.18
C VAL A 279 5.15 19.73 12.64
N ASN A 280 4.95 19.62 13.95
CA ASN A 280 3.93 18.73 14.52
C ASN A 280 2.66 19.53 14.86
N GLN A 281 1.51 19.02 14.44
CA GLN A 281 0.20 19.64 14.66
C GLN A 281 -0.79 18.58 15.18
N ALA A 282 -1.93 19.03 15.71
CA ALA A 282 -2.98 18.11 16.14
C ALA A 282 -3.49 17.25 14.97
N SER A 283 -3.70 17.87 13.81
CA SER A 283 -3.92 17.22 12.53
C SER A 283 -3.07 17.93 11.47
N GLY A 284 -2.52 17.18 10.52
CA GLY A 284 -1.59 17.70 9.51
C GLY A 284 -0.15 17.83 10.01
N GLY A 285 0.54 18.87 9.53
CA GLY A 285 1.94 19.15 9.82
C GLY A 285 2.87 18.99 8.61
N THR A 286 4.17 19.04 8.87
CA THR A 286 5.20 18.93 7.83
C THR A 286 6.26 17.93 8.24
N ILE A 287 6.61 17.03 7.34
CA ILE A 287 7.55 15.95 7.60
C ILE A 287 8.57 15.85 6.46
N LYS A 288 9.80 15.45 6.78
CA LYS A 288 10.86 15.22 5.81
C LYS A 288 11.35 13.79 5.89
N VAL A 289 11.23 13.06 4.78
CA VAL A 289 11.72 11.69 4.61
C VAL A 289 13.06 11.76 3.91
N TYR A 290 14.10 11.18 4.50
CA TYR A 290 15.42 11.05 3.88
C TYR A 290 15.56 9.65 3.30
N HIS A 291 16.07 9.53 2.08
CA HIS A 291 16.14 8.24 1.39
C HIS A 291 17.57 7.73 1.34
N ASN A 292 17.70 6.42 1.49
CA ASN A 292 18.94 5.67 1.28
C ASN A 292 18.93 4.97 -0.10
N THR A 293 17.91 5.20 -0.93
CA THR A 293 17.77 4.55 -2.25
C THR A 293 17.64 5.57 -3.37
N TRP A 294 17.96 5.09 -4.58
CA TRP A 294 17.89 5.79 -5.86
C TRP A 294 16.47 5.82 -6.43
N SER A 295 15.52 5.11 -5.83
CA SER A 295 14.16 4.97 -6.36
C SER A 295 13.41 6.30 -6.36
N SER A 296 12.93 6.69 -7.54
CA SER A 296 12.02 7.82 -7.74
C SER A 296 10.61 7.58 -7.18
N ALA A 297 10.18 6.32 -7.02
CA ALA A 297 8.79 5.95 -6.72
C ALA A 297 8.58 5.06 -5.48
N MET A 298 9.48 4.10 -5.22
CA MET A 298 9.25 3.01 -4.26
C MET A 298 9.87 3.24 -2.88
N GLY A 299 10.88 4.12 -2.77
CA GLY A 299 11.61 4.39 -1.51
C GLY A 299 10.99 5.45 -0.61
N THR A 300 9.90 6.08 -1.04
CA THR A 300 9.29 7.24 -0.35
C THR A 300 8.08 6.86 0.51
N PHE A 301 7.64 5.59 0.48
CA PHE A 301 6.44 5.12 1.16
C PHE A 301 5.17 5.93 0.80
N VAL A 302 5.19 6.60 -0.35
CA VAL A 302 4.07 7.44 -0.84
C VAL A 302 2.83 6.63 -1.16
N ASN A 303 3.02 5.36 -1.53
CA ASN A 303 1.99 4.36 -1.79
C ASN A 303 1.95 3.29 -0.69
N TYR A 304 2.35 3.62 0.55
CA TYR A 304 2.14 2.76 1.70
C TYR A 304 0.91 3.22 2.50
N PRO A 305 -0.04 2.34 2.81
CA PRO A 305 -1.30 2.74 3.43
C PRO A 305 -1.10 3.02 4.93
N MET A 306 -1.81 4.02 5.46
CA MET A 306 -1.57 4.53 6.82
C MET A 306 -2.53 3.93 7.85
N LEU A 307 -1.98 3.48 8.98
CA LEU A 307 -2.68 2.88 10.12
C LEU A 307 -2.76 3.83 11.32
N SER A 308 -3.79 3.64 12.16
CA SER A 308 -3.95 4.42 13.40
C SER A 308 -2.85 4.12 14.41
N TYR A 309 -1.95 5.08 14.62
CA TYR A 309 -0.98 5.03 15.71
C TYR A 309 -1.65 4.79 17.07
N GLN A 310 -2.79 5.44 17.33
CA GLN A 310 -3.46 5.36 18.63
C GLN A 310 -4.04 3.98 18.92
N ALA A 311 -4.50 3.26 17.89
CA ALA A 311 -5.02 1.91 18.04
C ALA A 311 -3.90 0.87 18.20
N TYR A 312 -2.77 1.06 17.51
CA TYR A 312 -1.79 -0.02 17.30
C TYR A 312 -0.47 0.15 18.08
N LYS A 313 -0.09 1.35 18.51
CA LYS A 313 1.27 1.59 19.02
C LYS A 313 1.69 0.71 20.21
N ASP A 314 0.78 0.40 21.13
CA ASP A 314 1.16 -0.21 22.40
C ASP A 314 1.63 -1.65 22.23
N GLU A 315 1.08 -2.35 21.24
CA GLU A 315 1.25 -3.80 21.08
C GLU A 315 1.76 -4.19 19.69
N TYR A 316 1.63 -3.30 18.69
CA TYR A 316 2.01 -3.58 17.31
C TYR A 316 3.13 -2.71 16.78
N THR A 317 3.83 -1.90 17.59
CA THR A 317 5.00 -1.13 17.10
C THR A 317 6.11 -2.04 16.56
N VAL A 318 6.27 -3.23 17.15
CA VAL A 318 7.36 -4.17 16.82
C VAL A 318 6.86 -5.53 16.31
N HIS A 319 5.54 -5.69 16.22
CA HIS A 319 4.86 -6.92 15.81
C HIS A 319 3.86 -6.62 14.69
N GLY A 320 3.69 -7.56 13.78
CA GLY A 320 2.65 -7.49 12.75
C GLY A 320 1.22 -7.60 13.31
N ILE A 321 0.22 -7.18 12.54
CA ILE A 321 -1.20 -7.39 12.86
C ILE A 321 -1.69 -8.60 12.06
N TYR A 322 -1.88 -9.74 12.74
CA TYR A 322 -2.06 -11.05 12.10
C TYR A 322 -3.52 -11.39 11.83
N GLY A 323 -3.77 -12.13 10.75
CA GLY A 323 -5.13 -12.39 10.26
C GLY A 323 -5.70 -13.80 10.49
N TYR A 324 -4.87 -14.83 10.65
CA TYR A 324 -5.36 -16.23 10.72
C TYR A 324 -5.83 -16.69 12.11
N GLU A 325 -5.70 -15.84 13.13
CA GLU A 325 -5.98 -16.19 14.53
C GLU A 325 -6.95 -15.18 15.18
N ASN A 326 -8.04 -14.85 14.48
CA ASN A 326 -9.08 -13.94 15.00
C ASN A 326 -9.50 -14.32 16.42
N GLY A 327 -9.33 -13.40 17.36
CA GLY A 327 -9.76 -13.56 18.75
C GLY A 327 -8.83 -14.36 19.66
N VAL A 328 -7.67 -14.84 19.19
CA VAL A 328 -6.69 -15.54 20.02
C VAL A 328 -5.51 -14.61 20.32
N LYS A 329 -5.25 -14.40 21.61
CA LYS A 329 -4.07 -13.65 22.08
C LYS A 329 -2.95 -14.64 22.40
N ASP A 330 -1.80 -14.46 21.76
CA ASP A 330 -0.57 -15.18 22.08
C ASP A 330 0.69 -14.33 21.83
N ALA A 331 1.87 -14.98 21.76
CA ALA A 331 3.14 -14.28 21.57
C ALA A 331 3.32 -13.74 20.14
N SER A 332 2.68 -14.35 19.15
CA SER A 332 2.67 -13.89 17.77
C SER A 332 1.57 -12.84 17.59
N ASN A 333 0.39 -13.01 18.16
CA ASN A 333 -0.68 -12.02 18.15
C ASN A 333 -0.96 -11.44 19.55
N PRO A 334 -0.24 -10.40 20.00
CA PRO A 334 -0.32 -9.90 21.37
C PRO A 334 -1.65 -9.23 21.71
N THR A 335 -2.53 -8.96 20.75
CA THR A 335 -3.88 -8.41 21.00
C THR A 335 -4.96 -9.05 20.12
N ILE A 336 -6.22 -8.68 20.36
CA ILE A 336 -7.39 -9.19 19.64
C ILE A 336 -7.72 -8.34 18.39
N VAL A 337 -6.90 -7.35 18.03
CA VAL A 337 -7.20 -6.51 16.85
C VAL A 337 -6.93 -7.30 15.58
N ASP A 338 -8.01 -7.65 14.89
CA ASP A 338 -8.08 -8.45 13.66
C ASP A 338 -8.63 -7.65 12.48
N HIS A 339 -8.32 -6.37 12.41
CA HIS A 339 -8.83 -5.48 11.38
C HIS A 339 -7.95 -4.25 11.18
N MET A 340 -8.28 -3.51 10.12
CA MET A 340 -7.62 -2.26 9.73
C MET A 340 -8.41 -1.03 10.23
N ILE A 341 -7.74 -0.18 10.99
CA ILE A 341 -8.21 1.16 11.39
C ILE A 341 -7.38 2.19 10.62
N GLY A 342 -7.99 2.73 9.56
CA GLY A 342 -7.38 3.71 8.65
C GLY A 342 -8.19 4.99 8.52
N THR A 343 -7.88 5.79 7.51
CA THR A 343 -8.58 7.02 7.16
C THR A 343 -9.53 6.84 5.97
N GLY A 344 -9.71 5.60 5.49
CA GLY A 344 -10.39 5.28 4.24
C GLY A 344 -11.87 5.67 4.17
N PRO A 345 -12.44 5.64 2.95
CA PRO A 345 -13.85 5.93 2.70
C PRO A 345 -14.82 4.90 3.32
N TYR A 346 -14.33 3.73 3.73
CA TYR A 346 -15.16 2.71 4.37
C TYR A 346 -14.53 2.20 5.67
N VAL A 347 -15.37 1.87 6.64
CA VAL A 347 -15.00 1.29 7.94
C VAL A 347 -15.16 -0.22 7.86
N TYR A 348 -14.09 -0.96 8.13
CA TYR A 348 -14.18 -2.42 8.29
C TYR A 348 -15.15 -2.78 9.40
N VAL A 349 -15.97 -3.82 9.20
CA VAL A 349 -16.87 -4.32 10.25
C VAL A 349 -16.58 -5.77 10.60
N GLU A 350 -16.58 -6.68 9.62
CA GLU A 350 -16.31 -8.09 9.88
C GLU A 350 -15.79 -8.82 8.63
N HIS A 351 -15.18 -9.98 8.89
CA HIS A 351 -14.86 -11.03 7.94
C HIS A 351 -15.03 -12.39 8.60
N ASP A 352 -15.73 -13.29 7.94
CA ASP A 352 -15.97 -14.67 8.35
C ASP A 352 -15.90 -15.61 7.14
N GLU A 353 -14.80 -16.38 7.07
CA GLU A 353 -14.61 -17.40 6.03
C GLU A 353 -15.52 -18.63 6.21
N THR A 354 -16.13 -18.79 7.39
CA THR A 354 -17.06 -19.88 7.70
C THR A 354 -18.53 -19.51 7.50
N GLY A 355 -18.80 -18.23 7.22
CA GLY A 355 -20.13 -17.67 7.02
C GLY A 355 -20.87 -18.20 5.78
N THR A 356 -22.12 -17.76 5.58
CA THR A 356 -22.92 -18.12 4.40
C THR A 356 -23.66 -16.89 3.86
N PRO A 357 -23.18 -16.24 2.79
CA PRO A 357 -21.96 -16.58 2.05
C PRO A 357 -20.69 -16.26 2.87
N PRO A 358 -19.57 -16.99 2.64
CA PRO A 358 -18.28 -16.63 3.21
C PRO A 358 -17.85 -15.23 2.78
N GLY A 359 -17.17 -14.50 3.65
CA GLY A 359 -16.65 -13.16 3.36
C GLY A 359 -16.98 -12.16 4.46
N GLY A 360 -17.21 -10.90 4.10
CA GLY A 360 -17.39 -9.84 5.10
C GLY A 360 -17.90 -8.54 4.50
N TYR A 361 -17.84 -7.46 5.27
CA TYR A 361 -18.28 -6.16 4.77
C TYR A 361 -17.61 -4.96 5.44
N LEU A 362 -17.68 -3.83 4.72
CA LEU A 362 -17.37 -2.50 5.22
C LEU A 362 -18.59 -1.59 5.08
N LEU A 363 -18.67 -0.59 5.94
CA LEU A 363 -19.71 0.45 5.91
C LEU A 363 -19.12 1.79 5.51
N LYS A 364 -19.90 2.63 4.84
CA LYS A 364 -19.51 4.01 4.48
C LYS A 364 -19.01 4.75 5.72
N ASN A 365 -17.84 5.36 5.61
CA ASN A 365 -17.30 6.23 6.65
C ASN A 365 -17.99 7.60 6.56
N GLU A 366 -18.99 7.82 7.40
CA GLU A 366 -19.74 9.08 7.45
C GLU A 366 -18.88 10.30 7.84
N ASN A 367 -17.72 10.05 8.46
CA ASN A 367 -16.75 11.08 8.84
C ASN A 367 -15.59 11.19 7.85
N TYR A 368 -15.68 10.54 6.68
CA TYR A 368 -14.62 10.59 5.67
C TYR A 368 -14.38 12.03 5.21
N TRP A 369 -13.12 12.46 5.25
CA TRP A 369 -12.75 13.86 5.02
C TRP A 369 -13.16 14.39 3.64
N ASN A 370 -13.21 13.51 2.62
CA ASN A 370 -13.57 13.87 1.26
C ASN A 370 -15.04 13.54 0.91
N LYS A 371 -15.85 13.13 1.88
CA LYS A 371 -17.23 12.67 1.68
C LYS A 371 -18.07 13.66 0.88
N THR A 372 -18.16 14.90 1.34
CA THR A 372 -19.03 15.92 0.72
C THR A 372 -18.68 16.18 -0.74
N ALA A 373 -17.38 16.18 -1.09
CA ALA A 373 -16.96 16.40 -2.48
C ALA A 373 -17.34 15.20 -3.36
N LEU A 374 -17.03 13.97 -2.91
CA LEU A 374 -17.35 12.77 -3.68
C LEU A 374 -18.86 12.52 -3.80
N GLU A 375 -19.65 12.84 -2.78
CA GLU A 375 -21.12 12.78 -2.85
C GLU A 375 -21.68 13.79 -3.84
N ALA A 376 -21.12 15.01 -3.88
CA ALA A 376 -21.52 16.03 -4.85
C ALA A 376 -21.24 15.61 -6.31
N ASP A 377 -20.18 14.82 -6.52
CA ASP A 377 -19.80 14.27 -7.82
C ASP A 377 -20.51 12.94 -8.16
N GLY A 378 -21.32 12.39 -7.23
CA GLY A 378 -21.98 11.08 -7.41
C GLY A 378 -21.01 9.89 -7.36
N LEU A 379 -19.83 10.06 -6.77
CA LEU A 379 -18.77 9.06 -6.70
C LEU A 379 -18.72 8.30 -5.36
N PHE A 380 -19.62 8.61 -4.41
CA PHE A 380 -19.64 8.00 -3.07
C PHE A 380 -21.05 7.64 -2.60
N GLU A 381 -21.81 6.99 -3.49
CA GLU A 381 -23.21 6.60 -3.24
C GLU A 381 -23.33 5.30 -2.44
N VAL A 382 -22.38 4.37 -2.59
CA VAL A 382 -22.43 3.03 -1.97
C VAL A 382 -22.31 3.12 -0.44
N ASP A 383 -23.32 2.65 0.29
CA ASP A 383 -23.39 2.65 1.75
C ASP A 383 -22.67 1.44 2.39
N ARG A 384 -22.61 0.32 1.67
CA ARG A 384 -21.98 -0.92 2.14
C ARG A 384 -21.25 -1.62 1.00
N VAL A 385 -20.01 -2.01 1.27
CA VAL A 385 -19.22 -2.89 0.39
C VAL A 385 -19.24 -4.28 1.00
N GLU A 386 -19.86 -5.24 0.31
CA GLU A 386 -19.86 -6.66 0.66
C GLU A 386 -18.77 -7.38 -0.13
N ILE A 387 -17.92 -8.11 0.57
CA ILE A 387 -16.93 -9.00 -0.01
C ILE A 387 -17.49 -10.40 0.10
N ILE A 388 -17.64 -11.06 -1.05
CA ILE A 388 -18.12 -12.44 -1.11
C ILE A 388 -16.96 -13.32 -1.54
N LYS A 389 -16.56 -14.22 -0.65
CA LYS A 389 -15.51 -15.19 -0.91
C LYS A 389 -16.09 -16.42 -1.58
N PHE A 390 -15.47 -16.78 -2.69
CA PHE A 390 -15.69 -18.03 -3.39
C PHE A 390 -14.45 -18.91 -3.21
N PRO A 391 -14.60 -20.25 -3.13
CA PRO A 391 -13.44 -21.14 -3.11
C PRO A 391 -12.58 -20.99 -4.37
N ALA A 392 -11.27 -21.18 -4.27
CA ALA A 392 -10.43 -21.27 -5.46
C ALA A 392 -10.74 -22.56 -6.25
N GLY A 393 -10.56 -22.51 -7.58
CA GLY A 393 -10.76 -23.65 -8.49
C GLY A 393 -12.13 -23.69 -9.16
N GLU A 394 -12.37 -24.77 -9.93
CA GLU A 394 -13.50 -24.89 -10.87
C GLU A 394 -14.87 -24.66 -10.22
N LEU A 395 -15.14 -25.29 -9.08
CA LEU A 395 -16.41 -25.15 -8.37
C LEU A 395 -16.70 -23.71 -7.93
N GLY A 396 -15.69 -22.97 -7.47
CA GLY A 396 -15.86 -21.58 -7.08
C GLY A 396 -15.91 -20.63 -8.27
N ALA A 397 -15.25 -20.97 -9.38
CA ALA A 397 -15.41 -20.25 -10.64
C ALA A 397 -16.84 -20.39 -11.18
N ASP A 398 -17.42 -21.60 -11.17
CA ASP A 398 -18.81 -21.83 -11.59
C ASP A 398 -19.82 -21.07 -10.71
N ALA A 399 -19.60 -21.08 -9.40
CA ALA A 399 -20.44 -20.33 -8.45
C ALA A 399 -20.33 -18.81 -8.67
N GLN A 400 -19.12 -18.28 -8.87
CA GLN A 400 -18.91 -16.87 -9.19
C GLN A 400 -19.58 -16.48 -10.51
N ASN A 401 -19.42 -17.29 -11.56
CA ASN A 401 -20.07 -17.06 -12.85
C ASN A 401 -21.58 -17.02 -12.74
N THR A 402 -22.16 -17.97 -12.01
CA THR A 402 -23.59 -17.99 -11.73
C THR A 402 -24.00 -16.73 -11.00
N ALA A 403 -23.26 -16.31 -9.97
CA ALA A 403 -23.55 -15.11 -9.20
C ALA A 403 -23.46 -13.84 -10.06
N MET A 404 -22.46 -13.72 -10.93
CA MET A 404 -22.28 -12.59 -11.83
C MET A 404 -23.40 -12.51 -12.88
N LEU A 405 -23.72 -13.62 -13.54
CA LEU A 405 -24.75 -13.70 -14.58
C LEU A 405 -26.18 -13.51 -14.03
N THR A 406 -26.38 -13.78 -12.74
CA THR A 406 -27.66 -13.57 -12.03
C THR A 406 -27.74 -12.24 -11.28
N HIS A 407 -26.70 -11.40 -11.35
CA HIS A 407 -26.61 -10.13 -10.63
C HIS A 407 -26.67 -10.27 -9.10
N ALA A 408 -26.23 -11.41 -8.57
CA ALA A 408 -26.03 -11.60 -7.14
C ALA A 408 -24.71 -10.95 -6.65
N ILE A 409 -23.78 -10.67 -7.57
CA ILE A 409 -22.60 -9.83 -7.36
C ILE A 409 -22.54 -8.75 -8.44
N ASP A 410 -21.90 -7.63 -8.10
CA ASP A 410 -21.75 -6.45 -8.96
C ASP A 410 -20.37 -6.40 -9.64
N PHE A 411 -19.37 -7.03 -9.04
CA PHE A 411 -18.00 -7.05 -9.54
C PHE A 411 -17.33 -8.41 -9.34
N ALA A 412 -16.61 -8.85 -10.38
CA ALA A 412 -15.73 -10.01 -10.34
C ALA A 412 -14.47 -9.75 -11.16
N TRP A 413 -13.35 -10.29 -10.68
CA TRP A 413 -12.10 -10.26 -11.41
C TRP A 413 -11.93 -11.54 -12.23
N ASP A 414 -11.68 -11.38 -13.54
CA ASP A 414 -11.38 -12.51 -14.42
C ASP A 414 -9.90 -12.88 -14.28
N SER A 415 -9.62 -14.08 -13.77
CA SER A 415 -8.24 -14.55 -13.57
C SER A 415 -8.08 -16.01 -13.89
N MET A 416 -6.84 -16.44 -14.11
CA MET A 416 -6.53 -17.84 -14.35
C MET A 416 -6.92 -18.78 -13.18
N PHE A 417 -7.01 -18.28 -11.95
CA PHE A 417 -7.38 -19.06 -10.76
C PHE A 417 -8.89 -19.08 -10.52
N GLN A 418 -9.61 -18.11 -11.08
CA GLN A 418 -11.06 -17.99 -10.97
C GLN A 418 -11.64 -17.36 -12.25
N PRO A 419 -11.65 -18.11 -13.37
CA PRO A 419 -12.00 -17.56 -14.67
C PRO A 419 -13.49 -17.26 -14.78
N LEU A 420 -13.83 -16.19 -15.49
CA LEU A 420 -15.19 -15.94 -15.93
C LEU A 420 -15.49 -16.68 -17.23
N ASP A 421 -16.76 -17.07 -17.44
CA ASP A 421 -17.27 -17.50 -18.74
C ASP A 421 -17.34 -16.27 -19.63
N TYR A 422 -16.21 -16.01 -20.30
CA TYR A 422 -16.02 -14.86 -21.17
C TYR A 422 -17.19 -14.68 -22.14
N ASN A 423 -17.62 -15.76 -22.81
CA ASN A 423 -18.69 -15.68 -23.81
C ASN A 423 -20.03 -15.33 -23.15
N ALA A 424 -20.37 -15.92 -22.01
CA ALA A 424 -21.61 -15.60 -21.33
C ALA A 424 -21.61 -14.15 -20.81
N VAL A 425 -20.48 -13.68 -20.29
CA VAL A 425 -20.32 -12.34 -19.72
C VAL A 425 -20.38 -11.26 -20.81
N VAL A 426 -19.60 -11.36 -21.89
CA VAL A 426 -19.58 -10.33 -22.95
C VAL A 426 -20.88 -10.27 -23.75
N ASN A 427 -21.64 -11.37 -23.80
CA ASN A 427 -22.95 -11.41 -24.46
C ASN A 427 -24.10 -10.96 -23.53
N ASN A 428 -23.84 -10.75 -22.23
CA ASN A 428 -24.84 -10.24 -21.31
C ASN A 428 -24.92 -8.70 -21.40
N PRO A 429 -26.05 -8.12 -21.84
CA PRO A 429 -26.17 -6.68 -22.05
C PRO A 429 -26.12 -5.85 -20.77
N ASN A 430 -26.24 -6.48 -19.60
CA ASN A 430 -26.22 -5.83 -18.30
C ASN A 430 -24.86 -5.93 -17.60
N ILE A 431 -23.86 -6.55 -18.23
CA ILE A 431 -22.53 -6.68 -17.66
C ILE A 431 -21.54 -5.95 -18.56
N ARG A 432 -20.71 -5.10 -17.94
CA ARG A 432 -19.57 -4.47 -18.61
C ARG A 432 -18.33 -5.32 -18.33
N TYR A 433 -17.73 -5.84 -19.39
CA TYR A 433 -16.42 -6.50 -19.32
C TYR A 433 -15.34 -5.50 -19.78
N GLU A 434 -14.30 -5.33 -18.97
CA GLU A 434 -13.14 -4.50 -19.31
C GLU A 434 -11.89 -5.38 -19.35
N GLU A 435 -11.34 -5.56 -20.55
CA GLU A 435 -10.08 -6.27 -20.73
C GLU A 435 -8.92 -5.33 -20.38
N GLN A 436 -8.04 -5.78 -19.47
CA GLN A 436 -6.81 -5.08 -19.14
C GLN A 436 -5.66 -5.53 -20.06
N ALA A 437 -4.58 -4.74 -20.11
CA ALA A 437 -3.37 -5.14 -20.80
C ALA A 437 -2.86 -6.49 -20.24
N ALA A 438 -2.21 -7.28 -21.10
CA ALA A 438 -1.62 -8.53 -20.66
C ALA A 438 -0.67 -8.27 -19.48
N SER A 439 -0.89 -9.01 -18.40
CA SER A 439 -0.02 -8.98 -17.23
C SER A 439 1.42 -9.35 -17.63
N GLU A 440 2.41 -8.61 -17.14
CA GLU A 440 3.82 -8.95 -17.31
C GLU A 440 4.23 -10.18 -16.49
N TYR A 441 3.38 -10.59 -15.53
CA TYR A 441 3.61 -11.76 -14.71
C TYR A 441 3.41 -13.04 -15.52
N LYS A 442 4.48 -13.84 -15.58
CA LYS A 442 4.46 -15.16 -16.22
C LYS A 442 4.02 -16.20 -15.20
N THR A 443 3.13 -17.11 -15.61
CA THR A 443 2.88 -18.33 -14.85
C THR A 443 4.15 -19.17 -14.83
N ASN A 444 4.73 -19.34 -13.64
CA ASN A 444 5.93 -20.12 -13.44
C ASN A 444 5.57 -21.45 -12.77
N VAL A 445 6.16 -22.54 -13.24
CA VAL A 445 6.18 -23.81 -12.49
C VAL A 445 7.48 -23.81 -11.69
N VAL A 446 7.38 -23.57 -10.38
CA VAL A 446 8.52 -23.65 -9.47
C VAL A 446 8.66 -25.11 -9.06
N LEU A 447 9.73 -25.76 -9.51
CA LEU A 447 10.06 -27.11 -9.06
C LEU A 447 10.78 -27.00 -7.73
N ASN A 448 10.34 -27.78 -6.74
CA ASN A 448 11.07 -27.92 -5.49
C ASN A 448 12.45 -28.56 -5.79
N ALA A 449 13.50 -27.77 -5.73
CA ALA A 449 14.87 -28.24 -5.93
C ALA A 449 15.38 -28.88 -4.63
N ILE A 450 14.88 -30.07 -4.30
CA ILE A 450 15.49 -30.88 -3.25
C ILE A 450 16.84 -31.34 -3.78
N ASN A 451 17.92 -30.79 -3.24
CA ASN A 451 19.25 -31.31 -3.48
C ASN A 451 19.40 -32.64 -2.70
N GLU A 452 18.94 -33.74 -3.29
CA GLU A 452 19.00 -35.09 -2.69
C GLU A 452 20.42 -35.69 -2.63
N THR A 453 21.47 -34.92 -2.93
CA THR A 453 22.86 -35.36 -2.71
C THR A 453 23.43 -34.79 -1.42
N TRP A 454 23.24 -35.53 -0.33
CA TRP A 454 24.06 -35.47 0.89
C TRP A 454 24.86 -36.77 1.04
#